data_AF-A0A7X9B2J3-F1
#
_entry.id   AF-A0A7X9B2J3-F1
#
_cell.length_a   1.000
_cell.length_b   1.000
_cell.length_c   1.000
_cell.angle_alpha   90.00
_cell.angle_beta   90.00
_cell.angle_gamma   90.00
#
_symmetry.space_group_name_H-M   'P 1'
#
loop_
_entity.id
_entity.type
_entity.pdbx_description
1 polymer ?
#
loop_
_entity_poly.entity_id
_entity_poly.type
_entity_poly.pdbx_seq_one_letter_code
_entity_poly.pdbx_strand_id
1 'polypeptide(L)'
;MKTAYLFMPPLLGGLLLLAACHTVEPPLRPVAYLFPSVRTMAELEGLKAQDIAVADLAALLDEAGCGPLLRQVGLLDHELGIVARGLADRGYAELDARRSAGPIPWVTFAGMSDGRLEITAAFRHLPPESCRAGINYRQPPREVALGYDRYGRPQMTRTWAAGHAELRQRQWPKGGPEDYWEMRWLFPLPR
;
A
#
# COMPACT_ATOMS: atom_id res chain seq x y z
N MET A 1 26.61 59.89 37.05
CA MET A 1 25.27 59.28 37.23
C MET A 1 24.40 59.58 36.02
N LYS A 2 24.02 58.54 35.27
CA LYS A 2 22.72 58.37 34.57
C LYS A 2 22.79 57.04 33.81
N THR A 3 22.22 56.01 34.40
CA THR A 3 22.06 54.67 33.84
C THR A 3 20.76 54.66 33.03
N ALA A 4 20.84 54.42 31.71
CA ALA A 4 19.66 54.23 30.87
C ALA A 4 19.46 52.72 30.66
N TYR A 5 18.39 52.18 31.24
CA TYR A 5 17.91 50.84 30.97
C TYR A 5 17.22 50.83 29.61
N LEU A 6 17.79 50.09 28.65
CA LEU A 6 17.14 49.75 27.39
C LEU A 6 16.09 48.67 27.66
N PHE A 7 14.82 49.08 27.68
CA PHE A 7 13.65 48.22 27.64
C PHE A 7 13.64 47.49 26.29
N MET A 8 13.95 46.20 26.30
CA MET A 8 13.83 45.31 25.15
C MET A 8 12.35 44.90 25.02
N PRO A 9 11.66 45.17 23.89
CA PRO A 9 10.21 44.94 23.80
C PRO A 9 9.91 43.43 23.66
N PRO A 10 8.83 42.92 24.28
CA PRO A 10 8.42 41.51 24.26
C PRO A 10 7.82 41.04 22.92
N LEU A 11 8.11 41.76 21.82
CA LEU A 11 7.53 41.53 20.49
C LEU A 11 8.15 40.33 19.76
N LEU A 12 9.37 39.92 20.11
CA LEU A 12 10.03 38.78 19.48
C LEU A 12 9.42 37.42 19.89
N GLY A 13 8.87 37.32 21.11
CA GLY A 13 8.31 36.07 21.63
C GLY A 13 6.98 35.67 20.98
N GLY A 14 6.16 36.64 20.57
CA GLY A 14 4.88 36.39 19.91
C GLY A 14 5.02 35.90 18.46
N LEU A 15 6.03 36.37 17.74
CA LEU A 15 6.32 35.96 16.36
C LEU A 15 6.87 34.53 16.25
N LEU A 16 7.60 34.06 17.27
CA LEU A 16 8.09 32.68 17.33
C LEU A 16 6.99 31.64 17.65
N LEU A 17 5.91 32.06 18.33
CA LEU A 17 4.79 31.17 18.67
C LEU A 17 3.81 30.92 17.51
N LEU A 18 3.78 31.80 16.50
CA LEU A 18 2.93 31.64 15.31
C LEU A 18 3.56 30.74 14.24
N ALA A 19 4.86 30.45 14.32
CA ALA A 19 5.56 29.58 13.38
C ALA A 19 5.45 28.07 13.73
N ALA A 20 4.84 27.72 14.86
CA ALA A 20 4.81 26.35 15.37
C ALA A 20 3.63 25.50 14.86
N CYS A 21 2.69 26.08 14.12
CA CYS A 21 1.55 25.36 13.54
C CYS A 21 1.75 25.12 12.04
N HIS A 22 2.79 24.37 11.68
CA HIS A 22 2.82 23.76 10.34
C HIS A 22 1.81 22.60 10.33
N THR A 23 0.66 22.81 9.69
CA THR A 23 -0.18 21.70 9.23
C THR A 23 0.64 20.87 8.25
N VAL A 24 1.12 19.71 8.69
CA VAL A 24 1.75 18.73 7.82
C VAL A 24 0.67 18.16 6.92
N GLU A 25 0.58 18.65 5.69
CA GLU A 25 -0.27 18.03 4.69
C GLU A 25 0.32 16.69 4.30
N PRO A 26 -0.49 15.61 4.31
CA PRO A 26 -0.01 14.31 3.89
C PRO A 26 0.34 14.34 2.39
N PRO A 27 1.42 13.67 1.99
CA PRO A 27 1.91 13.73 0.62
C PRO A 27 0.89 13.19 -0.40
N LEU A 28 0.85 13.81 -1.58
CA LEU A 28 0.03 13.38 -2.73
C LEU A 28 0.75 12.34 -3.60
N ARG A 29 1.54 11.46 -2.98
CA ARG A 29 2.32 10.39 -3.62
C ARG A 29 2.24 9.11 -2.79
N PRO A 30 2.58 7.95 -3.36
CA PRO A 30 2.71 6.71 -2.60
C PRO A 30 3.73 6.85 -1.46
N VAL A 31 3.37 6.35 -0.28
CA VAL A 31 4.22 6.32 0.91
C VAL A 31 4.10 5.00 1.65
N ALA A 32 5.20 4.52 2.22
CA ALA A 32 5.20 3.34 3.06
C ALA A 32 4.54 3.65 4.41
N TYR A 33 3.49 2.93 4.74
CA TYR A 33 2.80 3.03 6.02
C TYR A 33 3.38 2.03 7.02
N LEU A 34 3.62 2.51 8.25
CA LEU A 34 4.13 1.67 9.34
C LEU A 34 3.04 0.90 10.09
N PHE A 35 1.77 1.23 9.82
CA PHE A 35 0.61 0.60 10.45
C PHE A 35 -0.25 -0.11 9.40
N PRO A 36 -0.63 -1.37 9.66
CA PRO A 36 -1.48 -2.11 8.74
C PRO A 36 -2.84 -1.46 8.67
N SER A 37 -3.24 -1.05 7.47
CA SER A 37 -4.58 -0.51 7.24
C SER A 37 -5.45 -1.47 6.45
N VAL A 38 -4.84 -2.35 5.64
CA VAL A 38 -5.54 -3.25 4.71
C VAL A 38 -5.83 -4.64 5.30
N ARG A 39 -4.92 -5.21 6.11
CA ARG A 39 -5.11 -6.53 6.73
C ARG A 39 -5.53 -6.45 8.19
N THR A 40 -6.29 -7.45 8.64
CA THR A 40 -6.65 -7.64 10.04
C THR A 40 -5.46 -8.14 10.85
N MET A 41 -5.47 -7.93 12.17
CA MET A 41 -4.40 -8.42 13.06
C MET A 41 -4.24 -9.95 13.00
N ALA A 42 -5.35 -10.69 12.89
CA ALA A 42 -5.33 -12.14 12.76
C ALA A 42 -4.60 -12.61 11.50
N GLU A 43 -4.72 -11.88 10.39
CA GLU A 43 -3.98 -12.19 9.15
C GLU A 43 -2.48 -11.93 9.31
N LEU A 44 -2.10 -10.94 10.11
CA LEU A 44 -0.69 -10.57 10.31
C LEU A 44 0.07 -11.55 11.21
N GLU A 45 -0.60 -12.18 12.18
CA GLU A 45 0.02 -13.16 13.10
C GLU A 45 0.62 -14.37 12.37
N GLY A 46 0.09 -14.72 11.19
CA GLY A 46 0.57 -15.83 10.37
C GLY A 46 1.77 -15.51 9.48
N LEU A 47 2.14 -14.23 9.35
CA LEU A 47 3.18 -13.79 8.41
C LEU A 47 4.59 -14.03 8.97
N LYS A 48 5.56 -14.14 8.07
CA LYS A 48 6.96 -14.40 8.40
C LYS A 48 7.84 -13.24 7.95
N ALA A 49 8.72 -12.83 8.87
CA ALA A 49 9.82 -11.94 8.59
C ALA A 49 10.59 -12.42 7.36
N GLN A 50 10.89 -11.50 6.46
CA GLN A 50 11.48 -11.80 5.17
C GLN A 50 12.48 -10.72 4.79
N ASP A 51 13.74 -11.10 4.68
CA ASP A 51 14.78 -10.21 4.19
C ASP A 51 14.76 -10.20 2.66
N ILE A 52 14.72 -9.01 2.07
CA ILE A 52 14.66 -8.81 0.62
C ILE A 52 15.37 -7.51 0.26
N ALA A 53 16.21 -7.57 -0.78
CA ALA A 53 16.88 -6.37 -1.27
C ALA A 53 15.88 -5.41 -1.92
N VAL A 54 16.11 -4.11 -1.76
CA VAL A 54 15.26 -3.06 -2.38
C VAL A 54 15.21 -3.21 -3.90
N ALA A 55 16.31 -3.62 -4.53
CA ALA A 55 16.38 -3.86 -5.96
C ALA A 55 15.46 -5.01 -6.40
N ASP A 56 15.42 -6.11 -5.65
CA ASP A 56 14.55 -7.25 -5.94
C ASP A 56 13.08 -6.87 -5.74
N LEU A 57 12.77 -6.12 -4.69
CA LEU A 57 11.43 -5.59 -4.47
C LEU A 57 10.95 -4.71 -5.63
N ALA A 58 11.83 -3.84 -6.15
CA ALA A 58 11.53 -3.03 -7.32
C ALA A 58 11.32 -3.89 -8.58
N ALA A 59 12.14 -4.92 -8.78
CA ALA A 59 12.00 -5.85 -9.90
C ALA A 59 10.68 -6.64 -9.83
N LEU A 60 10.28 -7.11 -8.66
CA LEU A 60 9.00 -7.80 -8.46
C LEU A 60 7.79 -6.88 -8.69
N LEU A 61 7.89 -5.62 -8.29
CA LEU A 61 6.85 -4.63 -8.61
C LEU A 61 6.76 -4.36 -10.11
N ASP A 62 7.89 -4.35 -10.81
CA ASP A 62 7.94 -4.19 -12.27
C ASP A 62 7.38 -5.43 -12.98
N GLU A 63 7.70 -6.63 -12.51
CA GLU A 63 7.13 -7.90 -13.00
C GLU A 63 5.61 -7.95 -12.79
N ALA A 64 5.12 -7.48 -11.64
CA ALA A 64 3.69 -7.32 -11.36
C ALA A 64 3.02 -6.18 -12.17
N GLY A 65 3.79 -5.41 -12.95
CA GLY A 65 3.33 -4.25 -13.70
C GLY A 65 2.92 -3.05 -12.84
N CYS A 66 3.09 -3.11 -11.52
CA CYS A 66 2.71 -2.07 -10.57
C CYS A 66 3.78 -0.97 -10.46
N GLY A 67 5.06 -1.33 -10.59
CA GLY A 67 6.18 -0.41 -10.42
C GLY A 67 6.12 0.83 -11.31
N PRO A 68 5.91 0.70 -12.64
CA PRO A 68 5.74 1.85 -13.52
C PRO A 68 4.57 2.77 -13.13
N LEU A 69 3.44 2.18 -12.73
CA LEU A 69 2.25 2.94 -12.31
C LEU A 69 2.49 3.75 -11.03
N LEU A 70 3.20 3.16 -10.07
CA LEU A 70 3.54 3.82 -8.81
C LEU A 70 4.59 4.93 -9.01
N ARG A 71 5.62 4.67 -9.83
CA ARG A 71 6.65 5.68 -10.17
C ARG A 71 6.07 6.86 -10.94
N GLN A 72 5.11 6.62 -11.85
CA GLN A 72 4.41 7.69 -12.58
C GLN A 72 3.72 8.70 -11.66
N VAL A 73 3.25 8.25 -10.48
CA VAL A 73 2.60 9.11 -9.48
C VAL A 73 3.52 9.51 -8.32
N GLY A 74 4.83 9.37 -8.50
CA GLY A 74 5.84 9.92 -7.60
C GLY A 74 6.26 9.01 -6.45
N LEU A 75 6.14 7.68 -6.58
CA LEU A 75 6.80 6.76 -5.64
C LEU A 75 8.31 7.06 -5.61
N LEU A 76 8.87 7.25 -4.43
CA LEU A 76 10.30 7.50 -4.22
C LEU A 76 11.01 6.21 -3.79
N ASP A 77 12.25 6.03 -4.23
CA ASP A 77 13.02 4.80 -3.99
C ASP A 77 13.19 4.46 -2.50
N HIS A 78 13.32 5.48 -1.63
CA HIS A 78 13.47 5.25 -0.20
C HIS A 78 12.22 4.65 0.46
N GLU A 79 11.03 4.82 -0.13
CA GLU A 79 9.80 4.19 0.36
C GLU A 79 9.91 2.67 0.25
N LEU A 80 10.56 2.15 -0.80
CA LEU A 80 10.84 0.72 -0.94
C LEU A 80 11.85 0.22 0.12
N GLY A 81 12.76 1.08 0.55
CA GLY A 81 13.64 0.79 1.70
C GLY A 81 12.87 0.65 3.01
N ILE A 82 11.80 1.42 3.21
CA ILE A 82 10.90 1.28 4.37
C ILE A 82 10.08 0.00 4.26
N VAL A 83 9.59 -0.34 3.06
CA VAL A 83 8.87 -1.60 2.80
C VAL A 83 9.76 -2.81 3.11
N ALA A 84 10.99 -2.84 2.60
CA ALA A 84 11.95 -3.91 2.85
C ALA A 84 12.20 -4.08 4.37
N ARG A 85 12.35 -2.99 5.11
CA ARG A 85 12.48 -3.04 6.57
C ARG A 85 11.24 -3.59 7.27
N GLY A 86 10.04 -3.19 6.84
CA GLY A 86 8.79 -3.72 7.39
C GLY A 86 8.64 -5.23 7.17
N LEU A 87 9.03 -5.71 5.99
CA LEU A 87 9.10 -7.14 5.68
C LEU A 87 10.12 -7.88 6.56
N ALA A 88 11.33 -7.33 6.71
CA ALA A 88 12.37 -7.94 7.55
C ALA A 88 11.97 -8.00 9.03
N ASP A 89 11.31 -6.97 9.55
CA ASP A 89 10.96 -6.89 10.98
C ASP A 89 9.68 -7.66 11.34
N ARG A 90 8.67 -7.63 10.46
CA ARG A 90 7.30 -8.07 10.80
C ARG A 90 6.69 -9.02 9.77
N GLY A 91 7.36 -9.25 8.64
CA GLY A 91 6.80 -10.01 7.53
C GLY A 91 5.68 -9.29 6.79
N TYR A 92 5.50 -7.99 7.01
CA TYR A 92 4.45 -7.19 6.38
C TYR A 92 4.86 -5.75 6.16
N ALA A 93 4.48 -5.20 5.01
CA ALA A 93 4.56 -3.77 4.74
C ALA A 93 3.42 -3.33 3.79
N GLU A 94 3.12 -2.04 3.79
CA GLU A 94 2.06 -1.44 2.98
C GLU A 94 2.56 -0.14 2.35
N LEU A 95 2.33 0.03 1.04
CA LEU A 95 2.39 1.32 0.36
C LEU A 95 0.96 1.87 0.27
N ASP A 96 0.74 3.03 0.86
CA ASP A 96 -0.51 3.79 0.73
C ASP A 96 -0.36 4.84 -0.38
N ALA A 97 -1.23 4.77 -1.36
CA ALA A 97 -1.30 5.66 -2.50
C ALA A 97 -2.71 6.26 -2.67
N ARG A 98 -3.58 6.18 -1.66
CA ARG A 98 -4.97 6.66 -1.71
C ARG A 98 -5.11 8.13 -2.09
N ARG A 99 -4.11 8.94 -1.72
CA ARG A 99 -4.03 10.39 -1.98
C ARG A 99 -3.35 10.73 -3.30
N SER A 100 -2.70 9.76 -3.94
CA SER A 100 -2.11 9.94 -5.27
C SER A 100 -3.21 9.97 -6.34
N ALA A 101 -2.92 10.59 -7.48
CA ALA A 101 -3.81 10.58 -8.64
C ALA A 101 -3.82 9.24 -9.42
N GLY A 102 -3.12 8.22 -8.91
CA GLY A 102 -2.90 6.95 -9.59
C GLY A 102 -4.07 5.96 -9.51
N PRO A 103 -4.01 4.89 -10.32
CA PRO A 103 -5.04 3.86 -10.32
C PRO A 103 -4.98 2.94 -9.09
N ILE A 104 -3.81 2.86 -8.44
CA ILE A 104 -3.53 2.00 -7.29
C ILE A 104 -3.71 2.83 -6.00
N PRO A 105 -4.69 2.51 -5.13
CA PRO A 105 -4.83 3.15 -3.84
C PRO A 105 -3.91 2.55 -2.78
N TRP A 106 -3.51 1.29 -2.89
CA TRP A 106 -2.57 0.65 -1.96
C TRP A 106 -1.91 -0.59 -2.57
N VAL A 107 -0.74 -0.94 -2.03
CA VAL A 107 -0.05 -2.21 -2.27
C VAL A 107 0.39 -2.79 -0.92
N THR A 108 0.13 -4.07 -0.68
CA THR A 108 0.65 -4.78 0.49
C THR A 108 1.68 -5.81 0.08
N PHE A 109 2.66 -6.02 0.96
CA PHE A 109 3.70 -7.03 0.83
C PHE A 109 3.63 -7.91 2.06
N ALA A 110 3.62 -9.23 1.88
CA ALA A 110 3.50 -10.17 2.98
C ALA A 110 4.40 -11.38 2.78
N GLY A 111 5.25 -11.66 3.76
CA GLY A 111 6.08 -12.86 3.79
C GLY A 111 5.26 -14.06 4.23
N MET A 112 5.14 -15.05 3.35
CA MET A 112 4.34 -16.24 3.57
C MET A 112 5.14 -17.31 4.32
N SER A 113 4.44 -18.18 5.05
CA SER A 113 5.05 -19.25 5.83
C SER A 113 5.78 -20.31 4.99
N ASP A 114 5.46 -20.40 3.71
CA ASP A 114 6.10 -21.29 2.73
C ASP A 114 7.31 -20.65 2.01
N GLY A 115 7.74 -19.46 2.46
CA GLY A 115 8.90 -18.75 1.93
C GLY A 115 8.62 -17.94 0.67
N ARG A 116 7.36 -17.82 0.23
CA ARG A 116 6.98 -16.92 -0.87
C ARG A 116 6.75 -15.50 -0.40
N LEU A 117 6.92 -14.53 -1.30
CA LEU A 117 6.47 -13.16 -1.09
C LEU A 117 5.12 -12.97 -1.80
N GLU A 118 4.13 -12.56 -1.03
CA GLU A 118 2.84 -12.13 -1.56
C GLU A 118 2.85 -10.62 -1.79
N ILE A 119 2.58 -10.20 -3.03
CA ILE A 119 2.31 -8.80 -3.36
C ILE A 119 0.84 -8.71 -3.73
N THR A 120 0.12 -7.77 -3.11
CA THR A 120 -1.29 -7.52 -3.40
C THR A 120 -1.49 -6.05 -3.69
N ALA A 121 -2.10 -5.69 -4.83
CA ALA A 121 -2.40 -4.32 -5.20
C ALA A 121 -3.90 -4.15 -5.44
N ALA A 122 -4.50 -3.12 -4.83
CA ALA A 122 -5.85 -2.70 -5.21
C ALA A 122 -5.84 -1.82 -6.44
N PHE A 123 -6.97 -1.78 -7.12
CA PHE A 123 -7.26 -0.90 -8.23
C PHE A 123 -8.70 -0.41 -8.12
N ARG A 124 -8.91 0.90 -8.34
CA ARG A 124 -10.26 1.49 -8.34
C ARG A 124 -11.13 0.99 -9.50
N HIS A 125 -10.48 0.57 -10.57
CA HIS A 125 -11.09 0.03 -11.78
C HIS A 125 -10.38 -1.27 -12.16
N LEU A 126 -10.84 -1.92 -13.23
CA LEU A 126 -10.18 -3.12 -13.73
C LEU A 126 -8.67 -2.84 -13.94
N PRO A 127 -7.76 -3.69 -13.42
CA PRO A 127 -6.32 -3.47 -13.55
C PRO A 127 -5.91 -3.42 -15.03
N PRO A 128 -4.91 -2.59 -15.40
CA PRO A 128 -4.35 -2.57 -16.74
C PRO A 128 -3.85 -3.95 -17.15
N GLU A 129 -3.86 -4.24 -18.46
CA GLU A 129 -3.43 -5.53 -18.99
C GLU A 129 -2.03 -5.96 -18.53
N SER A 130 -1.12 -5.00 -18.39
CA SER A 130 0.23 -5.22 -17.84
C SER A 130 0.24 -5.87 -16.47
N CYS A 131 -0.75 -5.59 -15.61
CA CYS A 131 -0.85 -6.18 -14.27
C CYS A 131 -1.56 -7.55 -14.27
N ARG A 132 -2.49 -7.76 -15.21
CA ARG A 132 -3.32 -8.98 -15.27
C ARG A 132 -2.89 -9.92 -16.40
N ALA A 133 -1.61 -9.89 -16.78
CA ALA A 133 -1.06 -10.68 -17.86
C ALA A 133 -1.38 -12.17 -17.67
N GLY A 134 -1.88 -12.83 -18.72
CA GLY A 134 -2.28 -14.23 -18.69
C GLY A 134 -3.64 -14.54 -18.03
N ILE A 135 -4.29 -13.58 -17.36
CA ILE A 135 -5.62 -13.79 -16.76
C ILE A 135 -6.73 -13.42 -17.74
N ASN A 136 -7.55 -14.40 -18.12
CA ASN A 136 -8.74 -14.19 -18.94
C ASN A 136 -9.98 -13.91 -18.07
N TYR A 137 -10.17 -12.65 -17.67
CA TYR A 137 -11.30 -12.22 -16.85
C TYR A 137 -12.66 -12.21 -17.59
N ARG A 138 -12.67 -12.46 -18.92
CA ARG A 138 -13.92 -12.56 -19.70
C ARG A 138 -14.59 -13.92 -19.56
N GLN A 139 -13.89 -14.92 -19.05
CA GLN A 139 -14.48 -16.20 -18.68
C GLN A 139 -15.18 -16.08 -17.31
N PRO A 140 -16.12 -16.99 -16.98
CA PRO A 140 -16.68 -17.06 -15.63
C PRO A 140 -15.57 -17.16 -14.57
N PRO A 141 -15.76 -16.56 -13.38
CA PRO A 141 -14.78 -16.67 -12.31
C PRO A 141 -14.60 -18.14 -11.91
N ARG A 142 -13.36 -18.50 -11.56
CA ARG A 142 -13.04 -19.82 -11.03
C ARG A 142 -13.70 -20.06 -9.68
N GLU A 143 -13.84 -19.00 -8.89
CA GLU A 143 -14.40 -19.05 -7.54
C GLU A 143 -15.28 -17.83 -7.28
N VAL A 144 -16.39 -18.05 -6.57
CA VAL A 144 -17.24 -17.01 -6.02
C VAL A 144 -17.43 -17.31 -4.53
N ALA A 145 -16.97 -16.40 -3.67
CA ALA A 145 -17.04 -16.54 -2.24
C ALA A 145 -17.85 -15.39 -1.62
N LEU A 146 -18.66 -15.71 -0.61
CA LEU A 146 -19.27 -14.74 0.28
C LEU A 146 -18.48 -14.73 1.58
N GLY A 147 -17.97 -13.56 1.93
CA GLY A 147 -17.22 -13.35 3.17
C GLY A 147 -17.57 -12.00 3.79
N TYR A 148 -16.65 -11.50 4.59
CA TYR A 148 -16.75 -10.20 5.24
C TYR A 148 -15.49 -9.39 4.94
N ASP A 149 -15.64 -8.07 4.80
CA ASP A 149 -14.50 -7.16 4.73
C ASP A 149 -13.85 -6.98 6.11
N ARG A 150 -12.76 -6.20 6.17
CA ARG A 150 -12.04 -5.89 7.42
C ARG A 150 -12.89 -5.21 8.49
N TYR A 151 -14.06 -4.68 8.14
CA TYR A 151 -15.00 -4.01 9.04
C TYR A 151 -16.20 -4.92 9.40
N GLY A 152 -16.18 -6.18 8.99
CA GLY A 152 -17.27 -7.12 9.25
C GLY A 152 -18.50 -6.90 8.36
N ARG A 153 -18.39 -6.16 7.26
CA ARG A 153 -19.49 -5.99 6.30
C ARG A 153 -19.47 -7.12 5.27
N PRO A 154 -20.62 -7.72 4.91
CA PRO A 154 -20.64 -8.78 3.91
C PRO A 154 -20.05 -8.30 2.58
N GLN A 155 -19.26 -9.16 1.94
CA GLN A 155 -18.60 -8.87 0.68
C GLN A 155 -18.52 -10.13 -0.18
N MET A 156 -18.92 -10.00 -1.44
CA MET A 156 -18.75 -11.03 -2.46
C MET A 156 -17.39 -10.84 -3.15
N THR A 157 -16.66 -11.94 -3.30
CA THR A 157 -15.39 -11.97 -4.02
C THR A 157 -15.52 -12.92 -5.21
N ARG A 158 -15.19 -12.42 -6.41
CA ARG A 158 -15.04 -13.25 -7.62
C ARG A 158 -13.58 -13.35 -7.97
N THR A 159 -13.08 -14.56 -8.17
CA THR A 159 -11.65 -14.79 -8.39
C THR A 159 -11.40 -15.45 -9.76
N TRP A 160 -10.46 -14.89 -10.50
CA TRP A 160 -9.82 -15.48 -11.67
C TRP A 160 -8.34 -15.70 -11.35
N ALA A 161 -7.73 -16.72 -11.92
CA ALA A 161 -6.34 -17.05 -11.63
C ALA A 161 -5.61 -17.54 -12.89
N ALA A 162 -4.32 -17.23 -12.99
CA ALA A 162 -3.41 -17.80 -13.96
C ALA A 162 -2.00 -17.89 -13.36
N GLY A 163 -1.43 -19.10 -13.35
CA GLY A 163 -0.10 -19.32 -12.76
C GLY A 163 -0.06 -18.92 -11.28
N HIS A 164 0.82 -17.97 -10.95
CA HIS A 164 1.02 -17.45 -9.60
C HIS A 164 0.23 -16.16 -9.30
N ALA A 165 -0.63 -15.71 -10.23
CA ALA A 165 -1.39 -14.47 -10.11
C ALA A 165 -2.91 -14.74 -10.01
N GLU A 166 -3.58 -13.94 -9.18
CA GLU A 166 -5.03 -13.93 -9.01
C GLU A 166 -5.57 -12.51 -9.25
N LEU A 167 -6.65 -12.41 -10.02
CA LEU A 167 -7.48 -11.23 -10.14
C LEU A 167 -8.73 -11.46 -9.31
N ARG A 168 -9.06 -10.51 -8.43
CA ARG A 168 -10.22 -10.57 -7.56
C ARG A 168 -11.07 -9.33 -7.77
N GLN A 169 -12.37 -9.53 -7.89
CA GLN A 169 -13.36 -8.45 -7.84
C GLN A 169 -14.07 -8.49 -6.50
N ARG A 170 -13.96 -7.42 -5.73
CA ARG A 170 -14.57 -7.27 -4.40
C ARG A 170 -15.81 -6.38 -4.53
N GLN A 171 -16.98 -6.95 -4.23
CA GLN A 171 -18.26 -6.26 -4.35
C GLN A 171 -19.07 -6.33 -3.07
N TRP A 172 -19.65 -5.21 -2.66
CA TRP A 172 -20.62 -5.22 -1.57
C TRP A 172 -22.02 -5.63 -2.08
N PRO A 173 -22.87 -6.28 -1.25
CA PRO A 173 -24.15 -6.84 -1.68
C PRO A 173 -25.12 -5.87 -2.36
N LYS A 174 -25.01 -4.58 -2.07
CA LYS A 174 -25.88 -3.53 -2.64
C LYS A 174 -25.19 -2.71 -3.74
N GLY A 175 -23.95 -3.03 -4.09
CA GLY A 175 -23.05 -2.16 -4.84
C GLY A 175 -22.69 -0.93 -4.00
N GLY A 176 -21.40 -0.66 -3.84
CA GLY A 176 -20.94 0.47 -3.03
C GLY A 176 -19.87 1.28 -3.76
N PRO A 177 -19.62 2.53 -3.35
CA PRO A 177 -18.50 3.33 -3.85
C PRO A 177 -17.13 2.71 -3.54
N GLU A 178 -17.11 1.64 -2.74
CA GLU A 178 -15.91 0.93 -2.33
C GLU A 178 -15.60 -0.28 -3.20
N ASP A 179 -16.47 -0.70 -4.14
CA ASP A 179 -16.19 -1.83 -5.05
C ASP A 179 -14.83 -1.63 -5.72
N TYR A 180 -13.96 -2.63 -5.63
CA TYR A 180 -12.59 -2.53 -6.14
C TYR A 180 -12.11 -3.85 -6.73
N TRP A 181 -11.05 -3.73 -7.51
CA TRP A 181 -10.31 -4.88 -8.04
C TRP A 181 -9.03 -5.05 -7.25
N GLU A 182 -8.62 -6.29 -7.08
CA GLU A 182 -7.40 -6.65 -6.39
C GLU A 182 -6.62 -7.62 -7.27
N MET A 183 -5.35 -7.35 -7.47
CA MET A 183 -4.40 -8.31 -7.99
C MET A 183 -3.58 -8.86 -6.84
N ARG A 184 -3.34 -10.16 -6.84
CA ARG A 184 -2.46 -10.85 -5.92
C ARG A 184 -1.46 -11.67 -6.70
N TRP A 185 -0.18 -11.55 -6.38
CA TRP A 185 0.91 -12.33 -6.95
C TRP A 185 1.66 -13.05 -5.83
N LEU A 186 2.02 -14.31 -6.07
CA LEU A 186 2.82 -15.13 -5.14
C LEU A 186 4.16 -15.45 -5.79
N PHE A 187 5.18 -14.67 -5.43
CA PHE A 187 6.53 -14.83 -5.99
C PHE A 187 7.36 -15.81 -5.15
N PRO A 188 8.14 -16.70 -5.76
CA PRO A 188 9.23 -17.35 -5.05
C PRO A 188 10.25 -16.28 -4.64
N LEU A 189 10.87 -16.43 -3.47
CA LEU A 189 11.96 -15.54 -3.11
C LEU A 189 13.14 -15.69 -4.07
N PRO A 190 13.80 -14.59 -4.45
CA PRO A 190 15.15 -14.65 -5.01
C PRO A 190 16.06 -15.38 -4.02
N ARG A 191 16.87 -16.31 -4.52
CA ARG A 191 17.88 -17.01 -3.71
C ARG A 191 19.14 -16.17 -3.57
#